data_AF-A0A2H1W6R7-F1
#
_entry.id   AF-A0A2H1W6R7-F1
#
_cell.length_a   1.000
_cell.length_b   1.000
_cell.length_c   1.000
_cell.angle_alpha   90.00
_cell.angle_beta   90.00
_cell.angle_gamma   90.00
#
_symmetry.space_group_name_H-M   'P 1'
#
loop_
_entity.id
_entity.type
_entity.pdbx_description
1 polymer ?
#
loop_
_entity_poly.entity_id
_entity_poly.type
_entity_poly.pdbx_seq_one_letter_code
_entity_poly.pdbx_strand_id
1 'polypeptide(L)'
;MYCNWRIAELKDELKKRGASFNGKKDELIERLELNDQNSIYVSPECRTDEDPKMKLPKTYQALNSDTILPPLDKTMIRHYLG
;
A
#
# COMPACT_ATOMS: atom_id res chain seq x y z
N MET A 1 -4.73 -23.85 -16.19
CA MET A 1 -5.23 -23.73 -17.58
C MET A 1 -4.16 -23.30 -18.60
N TYR A 2 -2.92 -22.99 -18.21
CA TYR A 2 -1.90 -22.43 -19.14
C TYR A 2 -0.87 -23.44 -19.68
N CYS A 3 -0.99 -24.73 -19.34
CA CYS A 3 0.02 -25.75 -19.67
C CYS A 3 0.28 -25.95 -21.17
N ASN A 4 -0.73 -25.70 -22.02
CA ASN A 4 -0.66 -25.88 -23.47
C ASN A 4 -0.08 -24.67 -24.23
N TRP A 5 0.21 -23.56 -23.55
CA TRP A 5 0.76 -22.36 -24.20
C TRP A 5 2.27 -22.49 -24.42
N ARG A 6 2.76 -21.80 -25.45
CA ARG A 6 4.20 -21.63 -25.69
C ARG A 6 4.76 -20.60 -24.72
N ILE A 7 6.06 -20.73 -24.43
CA ILE A 7 6.78 -19.82 -23.53
C ILE A 7 6.67 -18.36 -24.01
N ALA A 8 6.67 -18.13 -25.33
CA ALA A 8 6.48 -16.81 -25.90
C ALA A 8 5.12 -16.19 -25.52
N GLU A 9 4.04 -16.96 -25.65
CA GLU A 9 2.67 -16.53 -25.32
C GLU A 9 2.52 -16.24 -23.83
N LEU A 10 3.10 -17.09 -22.98
CA LEU A 10 3.10 -16.89 -21.52
C LEU A 10 3.83 -15.59 -21.14
N LYS A 11 4.96 -15.30 -21.77
CA LYS A 11 5.74 -14.08 -21.51
C LYS A 11 5.03 -12.81 -22.00
N ASP A 12 4.42 -12.87 -23.18
CA ASP A 12 3.66 -11.74 -23.73
C ASP A 12 2.46 -11.41 -22.83
N GLU A 13 1.78 -12.43 -22.32
CA GLU A 13 0.63 -12.24 -21.42
C GLU A 13 1.06 -11.70 -20.05
N LEU A 14 2.15 -12.21 -19.47
CA LEU A 14 2.73 -11.66 -18.23
C LEU A 14 3.18 -10.20 -18.41
N LYS A 15 3.76 -9.87 -19.57
CA LYS A 15 4.18 -8.50 -19.91
C LYS A 15 2.98 -7.55 -20.00
N LYS A 16 1.89 -7.96 -20.64
CA LYS A 16 0.64 -7.16 -20.69
C LYS A 16 0.07 -6.89 -19.31
N ARG A 17 0.19 -7.87 -18.41
CA ARG A 17 -0.31 -7.81 -17.04
C ARG A 17 0.65 -7.13 -16.05
N GLY A 18 1.80 -6.61 -16.53
CA GLY A 18 2.80 -5.97 -15.67
C GLY A 18 3.54 -6.94 -14.72
N ALA A 19 3.39 -8.25 -14.91
CA ALA A 19 4.00 -9.27 -14.08
C ALA A 19 5.37 -9.69 -14.62
N SER A 20 6.24 -10.18 -13.72
CA SER A 20 7.57 -10.64 -14.12
C SER A 20 7.49 -11.79 -15.12
N PHE A 21 8.15 -11.63 -16.28
CA PHE A 21 8.21 -12.62 -17.36
C PHE A 21 9.51 -13.45 -17.36
N ASN A 22 10.33 -13.30 -16.31
CA ASN A 22 11.56 -14.06 -16.12
C ASN A 22 11.28 -15.34 -15.30
N GLY A 23 11.84 -16.46 -15.75
CA GLY A 23 11.70 -17.78 -15.11
C GLY A 23 11.58 -18.94 -16.10
N LYS A 24 11.39 -20.15 -15.54
CA LYS A 24 11.08 -21.38 -16.26
C LYS A 24 9.60 -21.42 -16.66
N LYS A 25 9.23 -22.30 -17.61
CA LYS A 25 7.85 -22.42 -18.11
C LYS A 25 6.82 -22.62 -16.98
N ASP A 26 7.13 -23.47 -16.02
CA ASP A 26 6.21 -23.79 -14.91
C ASP A 26 5.97 -22.58 -14.00
N GLU A 27 7.03 -21.80 -13.71
CA GLU A 27 6.92 -20.57 -12.91
C GLU A 27 6.07 -19.50 -13.62
N LEU A 28 6.15 -19.41 -14.95
CA LEU A 28 5.32 -18.49 -15.73
C LEU A 28 3.84 -18.90 -15.70
N ILE A 29 3.56 -20.20 -15.76
CA ILE A 29 2.20 -20.76 -15.67
C ILE A 29 1.62 -20.47 -14.29
N GLU A 30 2.33 -20.84 -13.22
CA GLU A 30 1.88 -20.62 -11.84
C GLU A 30 1.61 -19.13 -11.59
N ARG A 31 2.48 -18.24 -12.07
CA ARG A 31 2.31 -16.79 -11.93
C ARG A 31 1.07 -16.26 -12.66
N LEU A 32 0.74 -16.80 -13.83
CA LEU A 32 -0.49 -16.44 -14.55
C LEU A 32 -1.74 -16.96 -13.82
N GLU A 33 -1.70 -18.18 -13.28
CA GLU A 33 -2.81 -18.74 -12.50
C GLU A 33 -3.05 -17.96 -11.21
N LEU A 34 -1.98 -17.60 -10.50
CA LEU A 34 -2.06 -16.74 -9.32
C LEU A 34 -2.60 -15.34 -9.67
N ASN A 35 -2.18 -14.77 -10.80
CA ASN A 35 -2.65 -13.45 -11.25
C ASN A 35 -4.15 -13.45 -11.59
N ASP A 36 -4.66 -14.50 -12.25
CA ASP A 36 -6.09 -14.68 -12.50
C ASP A 36 -6.89 -14.85 -11.20
N GLN A 37 -6.37 -15.67 -10.27
CA GLN A 37 -7.00 -15.89 -8.97
C GLN A 37 -6.98 -14.63 -8.10
N ASN A 38 -5.98 -13.77 -8.28
CA ASN A 38 -5.78 -12.55 -7.51
C ASN A 38 -6.41 -11.29 -8.15
N SER A 39 -7.37 -11.44 -9.08
CA SER A 39 -8.08 -10.35 -9.77
C SER A 39 -8.85 -9.37 -8.84
N ILE A 40 -8.77 -9.51 -7.52
CA ILE A 40 -9.40 -8.60 -6.55
C ILE A 40 -8.44 -7.47 -6.12
N TYR A 41 -7.12 -7.62 -6.31
CA TYR A 41 -6.17 -6.59 -5.91
C TYR A 41 -5.56 -5.90 -7.11
N VAL A 42 -6.17 -4.78 -7.48
CA VAL A 42 -5.48 -3.69 -8.17
C VAL A 42 -4.27 -3.34 -7.31
N SER A 43 -3.08 -3.78 -7.70
CA SER A 43 -1.84 -3.23 -7.17
C SER A 43 -1.67 -1.87 -7.81
N PRO A 44 -1.81 -0.75 -7.08
CA PRO A 44 -1.49 0.53 -7.65
C PRO A 44 0.03 0.55 -7.79
N GLU A 45 0.56 0.68 -9.01
CA GLU A 45 1.86 1.33 -9.13
C GLU A 45 1.68 2.79 -8.69
N CYS A 46 1.68 3.03 -7.38
CA CYS A 46 1.76 4.37 -6.84
C CYS A 46 3.24 4.75 -6.77
N ARG A 47 3.80 5.10 -7.93
CA ARG A 47 4.89 6.07 -8.00
C ARG A 47 4.30 7.39 -8.50
N THR A 48 3.38 7.94 -7.73
CA THR A 48 3.27 9.38 -7.65
C THR A 48 4.15 9.78 -6.48
N ASP A 49 5.08 10.71 -6.67
CA ASP A 49 5.85 11.38 -5.61
C ASP A 49 4.96 12.19 -4.62
N GLU A 50 3.66 11.92 -4.65
CA GLU A 50 2.68 12.40 -3.70
C GLU A 50 2.51 11.30 -2.65
N ASP A 51 3.08 11.51 -1.47
CA ASP A 51 2.78 10.71 -0.28
C ASP A 51 1.28 10.42 -0.25
N PRO A 52 0.84 9.15 -0.19
CA PRO A 52 -0.56 8.82 -0.08
C PRO A 52 -1.09 9.42 1.23
N LYS A 53 -1.65 10.63 1.14
CA LYS A 53 -2.21 11.36 2.27
C LYS A 53 -3.47 10.63 2.71
N MET A 54 -3.30 9.74 3.68
CA MET A 54 -4.38 9.15 4.48
C MET A 54 -5.33 10.27 4.90
N LYS A 55 -6.54 10.27 4.34
CA LYS A 55 -7.57 11.26 4.71
C LYS A 55 -8.18 10.79 6.02
N LEU A 56 -7.73 11.37 7.14
CA LEU A 56 -8.35 11.08 8.44
C LEU A 56 -9.82 11.56 8.41
N PRO A 57 -10.78 10.73 8.86
CA PRO A 57 -12.16 11.16 9.02
C PRO A 57 -12.25 12.34 9.99
N LYS A 58 -13.14 13.29 9.71
CA LYS A 58 -13.35 14.48 10.55
C LYS A 58 -13.68 14.13 12.01
N THR A 59 -14.23 12.94 12.26
CA THR A 59 -14.53 12.42 13.60
C THR A 59 -13.31 12.24 14.50
N TYR A 60 -12.10 12.24 13.94
CA TYR A 60 -10.84 12.18 14.69
C TYR A 60 -10.18 13.56 14.86
N GLN A 61 -10.88 14.65 14.54
CA GLN A 61 -10.47 15.96 15.05
C GLN A 61 -10.50 15.86 16.58
N ALA A 62 -9.35 16.10 17.21
CA ALA A 62 -9.21 15.94 18.65
C ALA A 62 -10.28 16.80 19.33
N LEU A 63 -11.14 16.17 20.13
CA LEU A 63 -12.27 16.82 20.83
C LEU A 63 -11.84 17.99 21.72
N ASN A 64 -10.52 18.14 21.96
CA ASN A 64 -9.91 19.17 22.77
C ASN A 64 -8.85 20.00 22.01
N SER A 65 -8.80 19.98 20.67
CA SER A 65 -7.81 20.77 19.90
C SER A 65 -7.90 22.27 20.18
N ASP A 66 -9.12 22.74 20.46
CA ASP A 66 -9.41 24.16 20.68
C ASP A 66 -9.40 24.50 22.17
N THR A 67 -8.96 23.57 23.03
CA THR A 67 -8.84 23.82 24.47
C THR A 67 -7.68 24.77 24.72
N ILE A 68 -7.98 26.00 25.12
CA ILE A 68 -6.99 26.96 25.57
C ILE A 68 -6.42 26.45 26.90
N LEU A 69 -5.23 25.87 26.85
CA LEU A 69 -4.49 25.51 28.06
C LEU A 69 -4.09 26.81 28.79
N PRO A 70 -4.23 26.87 30.12
CA PRO A 70 -3.69 27.99 30.87
C PRO A 70 -2.17 28.08 30.63
N PRO A 71 -1.58 29.28 30.64
CA PRO A 71 -0.14 29.45 30.50
C PRO A 71 0.58 28.62 31.58
N LEU A 72 1.38 27.63 31.17
CA LEU A 72 2.23 26.89 32.08
C LEU A 72 3.55 27.62 32.24
N ASP A 73 3.84 28.11 33.46
CA ASP A 73 5.18 28.61 33.79
C ASP A 73 6.09 27.49 34.32
N LYS A 74 7.40 27.64 34.10
CA LYS A 74 8.45 26.73 34.57
C LYS A 74 8.47 26.58 36.09
N THR A 75 8.05 27.61 36.83
CA THR A 75 7.87 27.53 38.29
C THR A 75 6.76 26.55 38.67
N MET A 76 5.64 26.60 37.96
CA MET A 76 4.51 25.69 38.17
C MET A 76 4.88 24.25 37.82
N ILE A 77 5.56 24.02 36.70
CA ILE A 77 6.01 22.68 36.30
C ILE A 77 6.94 22.05 37.36
N ARG A 78 7.88 22.83 37.90
CA ARG A 78 8.81 22.36 38.95
C ARG A 78 8.10 21.98 40.24
N HIS A 79 7.03 22.69 40.62
CA HIS A 79 6.26 22.37 41.81
C HIS A 79 5.51 21.03 41.71
N TYR A 80 5.11 20.63 40.49
CA TYR A 80 4.40 19.38 40.25
C TYR A 80 5.32 18.16 40.05
N LEU A 81 6.57 18.36 39.66
CA LEU A 81 7.48 17.25 39.31
C LEU A 81 8.36 16.76 40.47
N GLY A 82 8.36 17.43 41.62
CA GLY A 82 9.12 17.00 42.81
C GLY A 82 10.61 17.19 42.67
#